data_AF-A0A1I7EU86-F1
#
_entry.id   AF-A0A1I7EU86-F1
#
_cell.length_a   1.000
_cell.length_b   1.000
_cell.length_c   1.000
_cell.angle_alpha   90.00
_cell.angle_beta   90.00
_cell.angle_gamma   90.00
#
_symmetry.space_group_name_H-M   'P 1'
#
loop_
_entity.id
_entity.type
_entity.pdbx_description
1 polymer ?
#
loop_
_entity_poly.entity_id
_entity_poly.type
_entity_poly.pdbx_seq_one_letter_code
_entity_poly.pdbx_strand_id
1 'polypeptide(L)'
;MRKHICLLLLGWICALAGCSLKNGVNITPHEINGEADLFYREALRLSANYDVDTTLKSIQLLDSALSIDSLNPDYYGLKAKLLCELGYLDSALLVQERADRIGAVTGEYLFQLGLFQAAKGDSVNARESFRRSNRYQMAILKHYPDSLGALIIQQAANAAYHGTDSLYMADLEQIKKRFPDRLMEIEISRRVKPSSLIRQIRLLELAPEPE
;
A
#
# COMPACT_ATOMS: atom_id res chain seq x y z
N MET A 1 -16.18 -36.59 -39.84
CA MET A 1 -15.67 -35.30 -40.35
C MET A 1 -16.17 -34.06 -39.59
N ARG A 2 -17.47 -33.87 -39.37
CA ARG A 2 -18.03 -32.64 -38.74
C ARG A 2 -17.56 -32.34 -37.30
N LYS A 3 -17.36 -33.37 -36.46
CA LYS A 3 -16.86 -33.21 -35.07
C LYS A 3 -15.39 -32.79 -34.97
N HIS A 4 -14.54 -33.23 -35.91
CA HIS A 4 -13.11 -32.85 -35.93
C HIS A 4 -12.93 -31.40 -36.39
N ILE A 5 -13.79 -30.91 -37.29
CA ILE A 5 -13.80 -29.50 -37.73
C ILE A 5 -14.20 -28.56 -36.57
N CYS A 6 -15.17 -28.95 -35.72
CA CYS A 6 -15.53 -28.17 -34.53
C CYS A 6 -14.41 -28.12 -33.47
N LEU A 7 -13.67 -29.21 -33.24
CA LEU A 7 -12.56 -29.23 -32.28
C LEU A 7 -11.35 -28.41 -32.75
N LEU A 8 -11.07 -28.40 -34.06
CA LEU A 8 -10.03 -27.58 -34.66
C LEU A 8 -10.37 -26.08 -34.60
N LEU A 9 -11.64 -25.73 -34.85
CA LEU A 9 -12.13 -24.37 -34.71
C LEU A 9 -12.10 -23.87 -33.24
N LEU A 10 -12.43 -24.73 -32.28
CA LEU A 10 -12.38 -24.38 -30.85
C LEU A 10 -10.94 -24.16 -30.37
N GLY A 11 -9.99 -25.00 -30.82
CA GLY A 11 -8.55 -24.83 -30.54
C GLY A 11 -7.97 -23.54 -31.13
N TRP A 12 -8.41 -23.14 -32.32
CA TRP A 12 -8.05 -21.86 -32.94
C TRP A 12 -8.63 -20.64 -32.19
N ILE A 13 -9.88 -20.73 -31.73
CA ILE A 13 -10.49 -19.67 -30.91
C ILE A 13 -9.74 -19.53 -29.57
N CYS A 14 -9.30 -20.62 -28.94
CA CYS A 14 -8.48 -20.57 -27.72
C CYS A 14 -7.07 -20.02 -27.97
N ALA A 15 -6.48 -20.24 -29.14
CA ALA A 15 -5.18 -19.67 -29.51
C ALA A 15 -5.25 -18.16 -29.83
N LEU A 16 -6.39 -17.68 -30.37
CA LEU A 16 -6.64 -16.25 -30.62
C LEU A 16 -7.19 -15.52 -29.37
N ALA A 17 -7.84 -16.24 -28.46
CA ALA A 17 -8.12 -15.79 -27.09
C ALA A 17 -6.89 -15.89 -26.17
N GLY A 18 -5.72 -16.23 -26.71
CA GLY A 18 -4.42 -15.80 -26.22
C GLY A 18 -4.24 -14.28 -26.30
N CYS A 19 -5.31 -13.51 -26.03
CA CYS A 19 -5.17 -12.24 -25.36
C CYS A 19 -4.39 -12.54 -24.09
N SER A 20 -3.07 -12.32 -24.16
CA SER A 20 -2.37 -11.67 -23.07
C SER A 20 -3.22 -10.42 -22.72
N LEU A 21 -4.28 -10.60 -21.95
CA LEU A 21 -4.68 -9.56 -21.02
C LEU A 21 -3.36 -9.24 -20.34
N LYS A 22 -2.85 -8.04 -20.62
CA LYS A 22 -1.80 -7.46 -19.80
C LYS A 22 -2.44 -7.31 -18.42
N ASN A 23 -2.50 -8.41 -17.66
CA ASN A 23 -2.84 -8.51 -16.25
C ASN A 23 -1.69 -7.91 -15.42
N GLY A 24 -1.06 -6.87 -15.94
CA GLY A 24 0.00 -6.12 -15.31
C GLY A 24 -0.66 -5.08 -14.41
N VAL A 25 -0.16 -4.99 -13.18
CA VAL A 25 -0.49 -3.87 -12.31
C VAL A 25 0.02 -2.59 -12.97
N ASN A 26 -0.81 -1.56 -13.10
CA ASN A 26 -0.35 -0.26 -13.56
C ASN A 26 0.50 0.36 -12.45
N ILE A 27 1.79 0.53 -12.71
CA ILE A 27 2.75 1.13 -11.77
C ILE A 27 3.16 2.55 -12.18
N THR A 28 2.52 3.12 -13.21
CA THR A 28 2.81 4.49 -13.66
C THR A 28 2.49 5.46 -12.53
N PRO A 29 3.44 6.29 -12.09
CA PRO A 29 3.17 7.31 -11.09
C PRO A 29 2.05 8.25 -11.55
N HIS A 30 1.24 8.70 -10.60
CA HIS A 30 0.22 9.71 -10.87
C HIS A 30 0.88 11.04 -11.23
N GLU A 31 0.32 11.76 -12.21
CA GLU A 31 0.83 13.07 -12.60
C GLU A 31 0.48 14.11 -11.54
N ILE A 32 1.47 14.90 -11.12
CA ILE A 32 1.30 15.86 -10.03
C ILE A 32 0.53 17.08 -10.51
N ASN A 33 -0.63 17.35 -9.90
CA ASN A 33 -1.30 18.63 -10.04
C ASN A 33 -0.58 19.68 -9.17
N GLY A 34 -0.03 20.73 -9.81
CA GLY A 34 0.79 21.73 -9.12
C GLY A 34 0.05 22.56 -8.06
N GLU A 35 -1.26 22.78 -8.22
CA GLU A 35 -2.07 23.52 -7.23
C GLU A 35 -2.36 22.63 -6.01
N ALA A 36 -2.78 21.39 -6.24
CA ALA A 36 -2.99 20.41 -5.16
C ALA A 36 -1.69 20.11 -4.40
N ASP A 37 -0.56 20.08 -5.10
CA ASP A 37 0.75 19.80 -4.54
C ASP A 37 1.24 20.88 -3.56
N LEU A 38 0.80 22.14 -3.71
CA LEU A 38 1.09 23.18 -2.71
C LEU A 38 0.49 22.83 -1.35
N PHE A 39 -0.77 22.38 -1.34
CA PHE A 39 -1.43 21.94 -0.12
C PHE A 39 -0.79 20.68 0.44
N TYR A 40 -0.46 19.71 -0.42
CA TYR A 40 0.18 18.46 0.01
C TYR A 40 1.56 18.68 0.64
N ARG A 41 2.41 19.53 0.05
CA ARG A 41 3.73 19.84 0.62
C ARG A 41 3.63 20.53 1.97
N GLU A 42 2.67 21.44 2.13
CA GLU A 42 2.44 22.05 3.44
C GLU A 42 1.89 21.04 4.45
N ALA A 43 0.98 20.15 4.03
CA ALA A 43 0.47 19.06 4.87
C ALA A 43 1.61 18.16 5.35
N LEU A 44 2.54 17.78 4.47
CA LEU A 44 3.74 17.01 4.81
C LEU A 44 4.60 17.74 5.84
N ARG A 45 4.87 19.03 5.62
CA ARG A 45 5.67 19.85 6.55
C ARG A 45 5.06 19.87 7.95
N LEU A 46 3.73 20.05 8.03
CA LEU A 46 3.00 20.07 9.29
C LEU A 46 2.98 18.69 9.97
N SER A 47 2.85 17.61 9.20
CA SER A 47 2.79 16.24 9.76
C SER A 47 4.03 15.80 10.56
N ALA A 48 5.15 16.51 10.41
CA ALA A 48 6.39 16.23 11.11
C ALA A 48 6.44 16.71 12.58
N ASN A 49 5.46 17.52 13.04
CA ASN A 49 5.47 18.10 14.39
C ASN A 49 4.85 17.20 15.47
N TYR A 50 4.10 16.16 15.07
CA TYR A 50 3.48 15.15 15.95
C TYR A 50 2.52 15.69 17.05
N ASP A 51 2.09 16.95 16.99
CA ASP A 51 1.02 17.48 17.84
C ASP A 51 -0.36 17.38 17.18
N VAL A 52 -1.41 17.31 18.00
CA VAL A 52 -2.80 17.10 17.54
C VAL A 52 -3.27 18.23 16.63
N ASP A 53 -3.08 19.49 17.03
CA ASP A 53 -3.55 20.66 16.28
C ASP A 53 -2.92 20.73 14.88
N THR A 54 -1.61 20.51 14.81
CA THR A 54 -0.88 20.53 13.54
C THR A 54 -1.26 19.32 12.67
N THR A 55 -1.51 18.17 13.27
CA THR A 55 -2.01 16.98 12.57
C THR A 55 -3.39 17.24 11.95
N LEU A 56 -4.31 17.86 12.70
CA LEU A 56 -5.63 18.24 12.19
C LEU A 56 -5.54 19.28 11.06
N LYS A 57 -4.64 20.27 11.17
CA LYS A 57 -4.37 21.21 10.06
C LYS A 57 -3.82 20.51 8.82
N SER A 58 -2.90 19.55 9.00
CA SER A 58 -2.39 18.73 7.90
C SER A 58 -3.52 17.97 7.20
N ILE A 59 -4.45 17.37 7.96
CA ILE A 59 -5.64 16.70 7.42
C ILE A 59 -6.52 17.67 6.61
N GLN A 60 -6.74 18.90 7.08
CA GLN A 60 -7.53 19.91 6.35
C GLN A 60 -6.87 20.32 5.02
N LEU A 61 -5.54 20.44 5.00
CA LEU A 61 -4.80 20.72 3.76
C LEU A 61 -4.92 19.56 2.77
N LEU A 62 -4.91 18.32 3.25
CA LEU A 62 -5.14 17.14 2.40
C LEU A 62 -6.55 17.11 1.83
N ASP A 63 -7.55 17.59 2.57
CA ASP A 63 -8.90 17.77 2.03
C ASP A 63 -8.94 18.81 0.90
N SER A 64 -8.21 19.91 1.03
CA SER A 64 -8.05 20.89 -0.05
C SER A 64 -7.36 20.28 -1.27
N ALA A 65 -6.26 19.53 -1.08
CA ALA A 65 -5.57 18.84 -2.17
C ALA A 65 -6.48 17.85 -2.90
N LEU A 66 -7.24 17.03 -2.15
CA LEU A 66 -8.19 16.05 -2.69
C LEU A 66 -9.37 16.67 -3.42
N SER A 67 -9.74 17.91 -3.08
CA SER A 67 -10.79 18.65 -3.80
C SER A 67 -10.36 19.09 -5.20
N ILE A 68 -9.05 19.20 -5.43
CA ILE A 68 -8.45 19.64 -6.69
C ILE A 68 -8.02 18.41 -7.51
N ASP A 69 -7.35 17.45 -6.88
CA ASP A 69 -6.86 16.22 -7.51
C ASP A 69 -7.21 15.00 -6.65
N SER A 70 -8.40 14.46 -6.93
CA SER A 70 -8.96 13.31 -6.23
C SER A 70 -8.38 11.96 -6.64
N LEU A 71 -7.48 11.90 -7.62
CA LEU A 71 -6.88 10.64 -8.07
C LEU A 71 -5.46 10.43 -7.56
N ASN A 72 -4.88 11.42 -6.88
CA ASN A 72 -3.56 11.28 -6.29
C ASN A 72 -3.60 10.35 -5.05
N PRO A 73 -2.94 9.19 -5.11
CA PRO A 73 -2.95 8.22 -4.02
C PRO A 73 -2.28 8.72 -2.74
N ASP A 74 -1.29 9.61 -2.86
CA ASP A 74 -0.45 10.04 -1.74
C ASP A 74 -1.25 10.88 -0.73
N TYR A 75 -2.24 11.63 -1.22
CA TYR A 75 -3.08 12.47 -0.38
C TYR A 75 -3.97 11.61 0.52
N TYR A 76 -4.54 10.53 -0.02
CA TYR A 76 -5.29 9.56 0.77
C TYR A 76 -4.40 8.84 1.78
N GLY A 77 -3.23 8.36 1.33
CA GLY A 77 -2.32 7.59 2.18
C GLY A 77 -1.81 8.37 3.38
N LEU A 78 -1.43 9.63 3.18
CA LEU A 78 -1.04 10.51 4.29
C LEU A 78 -2.24 10.83 5.18
N LYS A 79 -3.40 11.15 4.61
CA LYS A 79 -4.60 11.45 5.41
C LYS A 79 -5.01 10.28 6.29
N ALA A 80 -5.02 9.07 5.75
CA ALA A 80 -5.36 7.86 6.47
C ALA A 80 -4.33 7.53 7.56
N LYS A 81 -3.03 7.74 7.29
CA LYS A 81 -1.98 7.62 8.30
C LYS A 81 -2.23 8.55 9.49
N LEU A 82 -2.45 9.84 9.23
CA LEU A 82 -2.64 10.84 10.28
C LEU A 82 -3.90 10.57 11.12
N LEU A 83 -5.00 10.17 10.47
CA LEU A 83 -6.22 9.75 11.17
C LEU A 83 -5.97 8.55 12.09
N CYS A 84 -5.22 7.55 11.62
CA CYS A 84 -4.84 6.40 12.43
C CYS A 84 -3.95 6.79 13.62
N GLU A 85 -3.01 7.72 13.42
CA GLU A 85 -2.12 8.21 14.48
C GLU A 85 -2.87 8.97 15.58
N LEU A 86 -3.98 9.63 15.23
CA LEU A 86 -4.92 10.25 16.17
C LEU A 86 -5.89 9.25 16.83
N GLY A 87 -5.78 7.95 16.54
CA GLY A 87 -6.68 6.92 17.08
C GLY A 87 -7.98 6.75 16.28
N TYR A 88 -8.22 7.55 15.24
CA TYR A 88 -9.41 7.49 14.39
C TYR A 88 -9.31 6.41 13.30
N LEU A 89 -9.14 5.15 13.72
CA LEU A 89 -8.91 4.01 12.80
C LEU A 89 -10.07 3.78 11.83
N ASP A 90 -11.33 3.94 12.28
CA ASP A 90 -12.50 3.81 11.40
C ASP A 90 -12.50 4.88 10.29
N SER A 91 -12.14 6.12 10.63
CA SER A 91 -11.99 7.20 9.65
C SER A 91 -10.85 6.93 8.67
N ALA A 92 -9.71 6.42 9.17
CA ALA A 92 -8.57 6.04 8.33
C ALA A 92 -8.96 4.94 7.32
N LEU A 93 -9.72 3.93 7.76
CA LEU A 93 -10.25 2.89 6.87
C LEU A 93 -11.16 3.46 5.79
N LEU A 94 -12.12 4.31 6.15
CA LEU A 94 -13.05 4.89 5.18
C LEU A 94 -12.33 5.69 4.09
N VAL A 95 -11.29 6.45 4.47
CA VAL A 95 -10.45 7.20 3.54
C VAL A 95 -9.73 6.25 2.59
N GLN A 96 -9.10 5.20 3.11
CA GLN A 96 -8.28 4.30 2.32
C GLN A 96 -9.10 3.35 1.42
N GLU A 97 -10.26 2.89 1.88
CA GLU A 97 -11.21 2.11 1.08
C GLU A 97 -11.82 2.96 -0.03
N ARG A 98 -12.08 4.25 0.22
CA ARG A 98 -12.53 5.17 -0.84
C ARG A 98 -11.47 5.30 -1.92
N ALA A 99 -10.20 5.51 -1.53
CA ALA A 99 -9.08 5.62 -2.45
C ALA A 99 -8.98 4.37 -3.34
N ASP A 100 -9.07 3.18 -2.73
CA ASP A 100 -9.06 1.90 -3.43
C ASP A 100 -10.25 1.77 -4.42
N ARG A 101 -11.47 2.12 -3.99
CA ARG A 101 -12.67 2.04 -4.85
C ARG A 101 -12.58 2.93 -6.10
N ILE A 102 -11.95 4.10 -6.01
CA ILE A 102 -11.82 5.03 -7.15
C ILE A 102 -10.53 4.82 -7.95
N GLY A 103 -9.67 3.89 -7.54
CA GLY A 103 -8.40 3.60 -8.21
C GLY A 103 -7.25 4.53 -7.85
N ALA A 104 -7.41 5.40 -6.86
CA ALA A 104 -6.37 6.28 -6.33
C ALA A 104 -5.50 5.56 -5.30
N VAL A 105 -4.86 4.43 -5.67
CA VAL A 105 -4.11 3.60 -4.71
C VAL A 105 -2.85 2.99 -5.33
N THR A 106 -1.79 2.89 -4.52
CA THR A 106 -0.53 2.23 -4.86
C THR A 106 -0.33 0.94 -4.04
N GLY A 107 0.71 0.18 -4.34
CA GLY A 107 1.10 -0.99 -3.55
C GLY A 107 1.37 -0.69 -2.08
N GLU A 108 1.91 0.49 -1.77
CA GLU A 108 2.14 0.94 -0.39
C GLU A 108 0.82 1.15 0.35
N TYR A 109 -0.12 1.86 -0.26
CA TYR A 109 -1.39 2.15 0.40
C TYR A 109 -2.36 0.96 0.42
N LEU A 110 -2.18 -0.01 -0.47
CA LEU A 110 -2.80 -1.34 -0.32
C LEU A 110 -2.24 -2.11 0.89
N PHE A 111 -0.94 -1.97 1.18
CA PHE A 111 -0.37 -2.55 2.40
C PHE A 111 -0.94 -1.87 3.65
N GLN A 112 -0.99 -0.53 3.65
CA GLN A 112 -1.59 0.26 4.72
C GLN A 112 -3.06 -0.10 4.95
N LEU A 113 -3.86 -0.22 3.89
CA LEU A 113 -5.26 -0.68 3.97
C LEU A 113 -5.35 -2.06 4.65
N GLY A 114 -4.49 -2.99 4.24
CA GLY A 114 -4.44 -4.33 4.85
C GLY A 114 -4.09 -4.29 6.33
N LEU A 115 -3.18 -3.41 6.75
CA LEU A 115 -2.83 -3.23 8.16
C LEU A 115 -4.02 -2.73 8.98
N PHE A 116 -4.75 -1.73 8.47
CA PHE A 116 -5.94 -1.21 9.15
C PHE A 116 -7.05 -2.25 9.25
N GLN A 117 -7.33 -2.98 8.17
CA GLN A 117 -8.32 -4.07 8.15
C GLN A 117 -7.95 -5.18 9.14
N ALA A 118 -6.67 -5.57 9.18
CA ALA A 118 -6.19 -6.58 10.13
C ALA A 118 -6.29 -6.10 11.59
N ALA A 119 -6.01 -4.82 11.85
CA ALA A 119 -6.12 -4.24 13.18
C ALA A 119 -7.57 -4.31 13.70
N LYS A 120 -8.56 -4.01 12.86
CA LYS A 120 -10.00 -4.19 13.14
C LYS A 120 -10.49 -5.64 13.17
N GLY A 121 -9.63 -6.61 12.83
CA GLY A 121 -9.98 -8.03 12.82
C GLY A 121 -10.64 -8.51 11.53
N ASP A 122 -10.73 -7.68 10.49
CA ASP A 122 -11.20 -8.07 9.16
C ASP A 122 -10.10 -8.82 8.40
N SER A 123 -9.91 -10.08 8.78
CA SER A 123 -8.86 -10.93 8.22
C SER A 123 -9.02 -11.24 6.73
N VAL A 124 -10.26 -11.22 6.21
CA VAL A 124 -10.56 -11.57 4.81
C VAL A 124 -10.12 -10.43 3.89
N ASN A 125 -10.59 -9.22 4.16
CA ASN A 125 -10.21 -8.06 3.34
C ASN A 125 -8.74 -7.72 3.54
N ALA A 126 -8.22 -7.81 4.76
CA ALA A 126 -6.79 -7.59 5.01
C ALA A 126 -5.90 -8.50 4.15
N ARG A 127 -6.24 -9.79 4.09
CA ARG A 127 -5.49 -10.76 3.29
C ARG A 127 -5.53 -10.42 1.80
N GLU A 128 -6.67 -9.99 1.28
CA GLU A 128 -6.77 -9.56 -0.11
C GLU A 128 -5.94 -8.30 -0.39
N SER A 129 -5.99 -7.31 0.49
CA SER A 129 -5.18 -6.09 0.42
C SER A 129 -3.68 -6.38 0.42
N PHE A 130 -3.21 -7.27 1.32
CA PHE A 130 -1.81 -7.71 1.34
C PHE A 130 -1.41 -8.45 0.06
N ARG A 131 -2.28 -9.32 -0.48
CA ARG A 131 -2.02 -10.00 -1.75
C ARG A 131 -1.86 -9.02 -2.91
N ARG A 132 -2.74 -8.02 -2.99
CA ARG A 132 -2.71 -6.98 -4.03
C ARG A 132 -1.48 -6.10 -3.90
N SER A 133 -1.14 -5.69 -2.67
CA SER A 133 0.10 -4.96 -2.37
C SER A 133 1.34 -5.73 -2.83
N ASN A 134 1.45 -7.01 -2.44
CA ASN A 134 2.57 -7.87 -2.83
C ASN A 134 2.72 -7.92 -4.37
N ARG A 135 1.61 -8.14 -5.10
CA ARG A 135 1.62 -8.12 -6.58
C ARG A 135 2.06 -6.78 -7.16
N TYR A 136 1.61 -5.67 -6.59
CA TYR A 136 1.99 -4.32 -7.02
C TYR A 136 3.50 -4.12 -6.83
N GLN A 137 4.03 -4.45 -5.65
CA GLN A 137 5.45 -4.28 -5.36
C GLN A 137 6.34 -5.22 -6.18
N MET A 138 5.89 -6.44 -6.47
CA MET A 138 6.58 -7.31 -7.42
C MET A 138 6.65 -6.69 -8.82
N ALA A 139 5.60 -5.99 -9.26
CA ALA A 139 5.62 -5.27 -10.53
C ALA A 139 6.62 -4.11 -10.48
N ILE A 140 6.68 -3.32 -9.39
CA ILE A 140 7.70 -2.28 -9.22
C ILE A 140 9.10 -2.89 -9.28
N LEU A 141 9.38 -3.95 -8.51
CA LEU A 141 10.70 -4.58 -8.44
C LEU A 141 11.16 -5.20 -9.76
N LYS A 142 10.23 -5.53 -10.66
CA LYS A 142 10.56 -5.98 -12.02
C LYS A 142 11.12 -4.84 -12.88
N HIS A 143 10.62 -3.62 -12.70
CA HIS A 143 11.05 -2.43 -13.45
C HIS A 143 12.18 -1.67 -12.75
N TYR A 144 12.16 -1.66 -11.41
CA TYR A 144 13.07 -0.93 -10.53
C TYR A 144 13.62 -1.89 -9.48
N PRO A 145 14.54 -2.80 -9.87
CA PRO A 145 15.07 -3.82 -8.95
C PRO A 145 15.83 -3.21 -7.77
N ASP A 146 16.29 -1.96 -7.86
CA ASP A 146 17.06 -1.32 -6.79
C ASP A 146 16.18 -0.50 -5.82
N SER A 147 14.85 -0.65 -5.89
CA SER A 147 13.93 -0.07 -4.92
C SER A 147 13.87 -0.89 -3.62
N LEU A 148 14.66 -0.49 -2.61
CA LEU A 148 14.60 -1.10 -1.28
C LEU A 148 13.21 -0.94 -0.63
N GLY A 149 12.57 0.22 -0.80
CA GLY A 149 11.24 0.48 -0.24
C GLY A 149 10.19 -0.49 -0.79
N ALA A 150 10.18 -0.70 -2.12
CA ALA A 150 9.31 -1.69 -2.74
C ALA A 150 9.60 -3.10 -2.22
N LEU A 151 10.88 -3.46 -2.03
CA LEU A 151 11.24 -4.76 -1.47
C LEU A 151 10.75 -4.94 -0.03
N ILE A 152 10.94 -3.96 0.84
CA ILE A 152 10.49 -4.04 2.22
C ILE A 152 8.97 -4.23 2.28
N ILE A 153 8.21 -3.42 1.55
CA ILE A 153 6.74 -3.54 1.52
C ILE A 153 6.32 -4.88 0.92
N GLN A 154 6.99 -5.34 -0.15
CA GLN A 154 6.73 -6.66 -0.75
C GLN A 154 6.91 -7.79 0.26
N GLN A 155 8.03 -7.79 0.99
CA GLN A 155 8.34 -8.80 2.01
C GLN A 155 7.34 -8.74 3.17
N ALA A 156 6.99 -7.53 3.61
CA ALA A 156 6.03 -7.31 4.70
C ALA A 156 4.62 -7.77 4.31
N ALA A 157 4.15 -7.39 3.11
CA ALA A 157 2.87 -7.80 2.57
C ALA A 157 2.80 -9.33 2.38
N ASN A 158 3.89 -9.96 1.91
CA ASN A 158 3.93 -11.42 1.77
C ASN A 158 3.85 -12.13 3.12
N ALA A 159 4.62 -11.68 4.11
CA ALA A 159 4.57 -12.22 5.47
C ALA A 159 3.17 -12.06 6.09
N ALA A 160 2.56 -10.88 5.95
CA ALA A 160 1.22 -10.59 6.45
C ALA A 160 0.14 -11.42 5.73
N TYR A 161 0.24 -11.61 4.41
CA TYR A 161 -0.65 -12.46 3.62
C TYR A 161 -0.66 -13.92 4.10
N HIS A 162 0.51 -14.43 4.51
CA HIS A 162 0.68 -15.78 5.07
C HIS A 162 0.47 -15.85 6.59
N GLY A 163 0.27 -14.72 7.26
CA GLY A 163 0.09 -14.65 8.71
C GLY A 163 1.34 -15.03 9.52
N THR A 164 2.55 -14.88 8.97
CA THR A 164 3.79 -15.25 9.68
C THR A 164 4.94 -14.29 9.40
N ASP A 165 5.49 -13.69 10.45
CA ASP A 165 6.64 -12.79 10.39
C ASP A 165 7.95 -13.51 10.03
N SER A 166 7.99 -14.84 10.10
CA SER A 166 9.17 -15.64 9.74
C SER A 166 9.59 -15.44 8.28
N LEU A 167 8.64 -15.09 7.41
CA LEU A 167 8.89 -14.79 6.00
C LEU A 167 9.42 -13.37 5.78
N TYR A 168 9.25 -12.47 6.75
CA TYR A 168 9.62 -11.07 6.59
C TYR A 168 11.14 -10.90 6.68
N MET A 169 11.75 -10.58 5.52
CA MET A 169 13.20 -10.41 5.36
C MET A 169 14.01 -11.64 5.80
N ALA A 170 13.48 -12.83 5.46
CA ALA A 170 14.07 -14.11 5.84
C ALA A 170 15.49 -14.32 5.26
N ASP A 171 15.69 -13.95 3.99
CA ASP A 171 16.99 -14.04 3.31
C ASP A 171 17.78 -12.73 3.43
N LEU A 172 18.23 -12.42 4.66
CA LEU A 172 18.94 -11.19 4.96
C LEU A 172 20.21 -11.02 4.12
N GLU A 173 20.98 -12.10 3.95
CA GLU A 173 22.27 -12.03 3.25
C GLU A 173 22.08 -11.66 1.79
N GLN A 174 21.08 -12.24 1.12
CA GLN A 174 20.74 -11.84 -0.24
C GLN A 174 20.26 -10.39 -0.31
N ILE A 175 19.45 -9.94 0.66
CA ILE A 175 18.99 -8.54 0.72
C ILE A 175 20.19 -7.59 0.89
N LYS A 176 21.10 -7.85 1.82
CA LYS A 176 22.31 -7.03 2.04
C LYS A 176 23.20 -7.01 0.80
N LYS A 177 23.35 -8.15 0.12
CA LYS A 177 24.10 -8.23 -1.14
C LYS A 177 23.47 -7.40 -2.26
N ARG A 178 22.13 -7.32 -2.31
CA ARG A 178 21.40 -6.51 -3.29
C ARG A 178 21.46 -5.01 -2.99
N PHE A 179 21.49 -4.60 -1.71
CA PHE A 179 21.58 -3.19 -1.29
C PHE A 179 22.76 -2.95 -0.34
N PRO A 180 24.00 -3.07 -0.83
CA PRO A 180 25.20 -2.96 0.00
C PRO A 180 25.35 -1.58 0.64
N ASP A 181 24.79 -0.53 0.04
CA ASP A 181 24.90 0.85 0.54
C ASP A 181 23.76 1.27 1.48
N ARG A 182 22.79 0.39 1.74
CA ARG A 182 21.58 0.69 2.54
C ARG A 182 21.40 -0.23 3.75
N LEU A 183 22.52 -0.74 4.29
CA LEU A 183 22.52 -1.72 5.38
C LEU A 183 21.83 -1.19 6.65
N MET A 184 22.02 0.07 7.00
CA MET A 184 21.38 0.66 8.18
C MET A 184 19.85 0.65 8.06
N GLU A 185 19.32 1.02 6.90
CA GLU A 185 17.88 1.03 6.64
C GLU A 185 17.31 -0.39 6.71
N ILE A 186 18.01 -1.37 6.13
CA ILE A 186 17.66 -2.80 6.25
C ILE A 186 17.58 -3.24 7.71
N GLU A 187 18.59 -2.88 8.53
CA GLU A 187 18.66 -3.24 9.95
C GLU A 187 17.57 -2.58 10.80
N ILE A 188 17.15 -1.36 10.46
CA ILE A 188 16.02 -0.68 11.12
C ILE A 188 14.70 -1.34 10.70
N SER A 189 14.46 -1.49 9.39
CA SER A 189 13.19 -2.00 8.85
C SER A 189 12.91 -3.43 9.27
N ARG A 190 13.93 -4.32 9.38
CA ARG A 190 13.71 -5.73 9.77
C ARG A 190 13.18 -5.90 11.19
N ARG A 191 13.37 -4.90 12.06
CA ARG A 191 12.92 -4.91 13.47
C ARG A 191 11.42 -4.64 13.57
N VAL A 192 10.86 -3.96 12.58
CA VAL A 192 9.45 -3.61 12.53
C VAL A 192 8.70 -4.74 11.84
N LYS A 193 8.22 -5.70 12.62
CA LYS A 193 7.47 -6.86 12.11
C LYS A 193 6.03 -6.47 11.71
N PRO A 194 5.47 -7.03 10.62
CA PRO A 194 4.08 -6.76 10.23
C PRO A 194 3.07 -7.03 11.35
N SER A 195 3.20 -8.12 12.11
CA SER A 195 2.30 -8.39 13.24
C SER A 195 2.40 -7.33 14.35
N SER A 196 3.60 -6.80 14.58
CA SER A 196 3.85 -5.72 15.56
C SER A 196 3.18 -4.42 15.11
N LEU A 197 3.21 -4.09 13.82
CA LEU A 197 2.52 -2.93 13.26
C LEU A 197 1.00 -3.04 13.45
N ILE A 198 0.42 -4.19 13.10
CA ILE A 198 -1.02 -4.45 13.30
C ILE A 198 -1.41 -4.28 14.78
N ARG A 199 -0.58 -4.80 15.69
CA ARG A 199 -0.80 -4.64 17.14
C ARG A 199 -0.71 -3.18 17.57
N GLN A 200 0.28 -2.43 17.09
CA GLN A 200 0.44 -1.01 17.43
C GLN A 200 -0.76 -0.18 16.95
N ILE A 201 -1.22 -0.40 15.72
CA ILE A 201 -2.43 0.27 15.18
C ILE A 201 -3.64 0.00 16.07
N ARG A 202 -3.85 -1.26 16.47
CA ARG A 202 -4.93 -1.62 17.40
C ARG A 202 -4.82 -0.91 18.75
N LEU A 203 -3.61 -0.70 19.26
CA LEU A 203 -3.40 -0.03 20.54
C LEU A 203 -3.69 1.48 20.45
N LEU A 204 -3.46 2.11 19.30
CA LEU A 204 -3.78 3.53 19.08
C LEU A 204 -5.29 3.78 19.15
N GLU A 205 -6.10 2.89 18.58
CA GLU A 205 -7.57 2.97 18.64
C GLU A 205 -8.12 2.86 20.07
N LEU A 206 -7.42 2.13 20.95
CA LEU A 206 -7.81 1.93 22.34
C LEU A 206 -7.26 3.00 23.29
N ALA A 207 -6.41 3.90 22.81
CA ALA A 207 -5.89 4.97 23.63
C ALA A 207 -7.00 5.99 23.94
N PRO A 208 -7.04 6.53 25.17
CA PRO A 208 -7.96 7.63 25.48
C PRO A 208 -7.68 8.83 24.56
N GLU A 209 -8.73 9.55 24.17
CA GLU A 209 -8.58 10.77 23.38
C GLU A 209 -7.62 11.73 24.10
N PRO A 210 -6.68 12.37 23.39
CA PRO A 210 -5.83 13.38 23.99
C PRO A 210 -6.70 14.53 24.50
N GLU A 211 -6.54 14.89 25.78
CA GLU A 211 -7.22 16.01 26.44
C GLU A 211 -6.90 17.37 25.80
#